data_AF-A0A388QI95-F1
#
_entry.id   AF-A0A388QI95-F1
#
_cell.length_a   1.000
_cell.length_b   1.000
_cell.length_c   1.000
_cell.angle_alpha   90.00
_cell.angle_beta   90.00
_cell.angle_gamma   90.00
#
_symmetry.space_group_name_H-M   'P 1'
#
loop_
_entity.id
_entity.type
_entity.pdbx_description
1 polymer ?
#
loop_
_entity_poly.entity_id
_entity_poly.type
_entity_poly.pdbx_seq_one_letter_code
_entity_poly.pdbx_strand_id
1 'polypeptide(L)'
;MDFDDDGIFDLFDKCPLSPEIVNGYQDLDGCPDVSVIDSDGDGIRDSLDLCPTTSETWNRYSDEDGCPDNPAESDADFDGILDSTDTCPLVPERYNGFQDEDGCPDFPSYLSNVDADFDGIADSKDSCPLVSETYNKFQDEDGCPDYVADNKGAPDSDNDGINDLVDHCPNQPETFNGILDLDGCPDNYIPKIDRDQDGLPDAIDACPLAPETYNKLQDDDGCPDTIFESFVVDSDNDGIEDVLDDCPLVAEIYNGFQDEDGCPDSNISQPDADADGVPDVMDMCPTLNEVWNKYADYDGCPDTVPTGTITIDTDGDKINDEVDVCPIDKETYNKYQDDDGCPDTAPEQSRYKHDADLDGIVNDYDLCPYEVGSVSNNGCPNK
;
A
#
# COMPACT_ATOMS: atom_id res chain seq x y z
N MET A 1 41.07 21.27 11.12
CA MET A 1 41.70 21.82 9.91
C MET A 1 40.52 22.08 8.99
N ASP A 2 40.57 23.16 8.24
CA ASP A 2 39.49 23.65 7.38
C ASP A 2 40.22 23.97 6.08
N PHE A 3 40.02 23.14 5.06
CA PHE A 3 40.87 23.10 3.87
C PHE A 3 40.37 24.01 2.74
N ASP A 4 39.07 24.31 2.70
CA ASP A 4 38.44 25.21 1.74
C ASP A 4 37.98 26.55 2.32
N ASP A 5 38.27 26.79 3.62
CA ASP A 5 38.07 28.04 4.35
C ASP A 5 36.60 28.50 4.41
N ASP A 6 35.65 27.55 4.50
CA ASP A 6 34.22 27.83 4.59
C ASP A 6 33.70 27.99 6.04
N GLY A 7 34.53 27.68 7.03
CA GLY A 7 34.23 27.81 8.45
C GLY A 7 33.73 26.53 9.12
N ILE A 8 33.61 25.42 8.38
CA ILE A 8 33.33 24.09 8.90
C ILE A 8 34.64 23.29 8.95
N PHE A 9 34.88 22.56 10.03
CA PHE A 9 36.12 21.77 10.13
C PHE A 9 36.00 20.49 9.28
N ASP A 10 37.07 20.10 8.58
CA ASP A 10 37.16 18.90 7.71
C ASP A 10 36.61 17.59 8.33
N LEU A 11 36.53 17.50 9.67
CA LEU A 11 35.99 16.33 10.39
C LEU A 11 34.44 16.28 10.39
N PHE A 12 33.81 17.44 10.25
CA PHE A 12 32.36 17.66 10.27
C PHE A 12 31.85 18.21 8.93
N ASP A 13 32.74 18.37 7.97
CA ASP A 13 32.49 18.83 6.62
C ASP A 13 32.34 17.62 5.68
N LYS A 14 31.19 17.51 5.01
CA LYS A 14 30.94 16.44 4.03
C LYS A 14 31.64 16.70 2.69
N CYS A 15 32.01 17.94 2.40
CA CYS A 15 32.73 18.33 1.20
C CYS A 15 34.03 19.11 1.51
N PRO A 16 35.06 18.50 2.15
CA PRO A 16 36.29 19.17 2.64
C PRO A 16 37.22 19.83 1.60
N LEU A 17 36.81 19.92 0.35
CA LEU A 17 37.57 20.49 -0.76
C LEU A 17 36.74 21.50 -1.55
N SER A 18 35.51 21.77 -1.15
CA SER A 18 34.55 22.58 -1.88
C SER A 18 33.76 23.42 -0.87
N PRO A 19 33.99 24.74 -0.84
CA PRO A 19 33.47 25.57 0.23
C PRO A 19 31.95 25.69 0.17
N GLU A 20 31.32 25.60 1.33
CA GLU A 20 29.88 25.86 1.55
C GLU A 20 29.43 27.21 0.97
N ILE A 21 28.19 27.25 0.48
CA ILE A 21 27.51 28.46 0.01
C ILE A 21 26.33 28.74 0.93
N VAL A 22 26.55 29.57 1.95
CA VAL A 22 25.50 29.95 2.91
C VAL A 22 24.33 30.63 2.21
N ASN A 23 23.23 29.89 2.07
CA ASN A 23 22.03 30.31 1.35
C ASN A 23 20.72 30.02 2.10
N GLY A 24 20.76 29.37 3.27
CA GLY A 24 19.60 29.09 4.11
C GLY A 24 19.04 27.66 3.96
N TYR A 25 19.65 26.84 3.11
CA TYR A 25 19.37 25.42 2.94
C TYR A 25 20.62 24.66 3.36
N GLN A 26 20.48 23.59 4.15
CA GLN A 26 21.56 22.68 4.59
C GLN A 26 22.94 23.28 4.97
N ASP A 27 23.02 24.56 5.35
CA ASP A 27 24.26 25.34 5.60
C ASP A 27 25.21 24.80 6.70
N LEU A 28 24.90 23.65 7.31
CA LEU A 28 25.67 23.02 8.37
C LEU A 28 26.45 21.79 7.90
N ASP A 29 26.27 21.35 6.66
CA ASP A 29 26.86 20.09 6.19
C ASP A 29 28.16 20.24 5.40
N GLY A 30 28.57 21.48 5.08
CA GLY A 30 29.86 21.81 4.48
C GLY A 30 29.90 21.58 2.97
N CYS A 31 28.75 21.36 2.34
CA CYS A 31 28.66 21.12 0.92
C CYS A 31 27.96 22.25 0.18
N PRO A 32 28.53 22.80 -0.90
CA PRO A 32 27.87 23.84 -1.68
C PRO A 32 26.54 23.32 -2.23
N ASP A 33 25.44 23.93 -1.80
CA ASP A 33 24.16 23.66 -2.41
C ASP A 33 24.16 24.20 -3.84
N VAL A 34 24.10 23.29 -4.79
CA VAL A 34 23.77 23.67 -6.16
C VAL A 34 22.35 24.22 -6.13
N SER A 35 22.22 25.53 -6.25
CA SER A 35 20.92 26.18 -6.44
C SER A 35 20.20 25.46 -7.57
N VAL A 36 19.16 24.71 -7.20
CA VAL A 36 18.31 23.97 -8.09
C VAL A 36 17.47 25.00 -8.82
N ILE A 37 17.91 25.35 -10.03
CA ILE A 37 17.14 26.24 -10.89
C ILE A 37 16.10 25.37 -11.58
N ASP A 38 14.85 25.76 -11.40
CA ASP A 38 13.66 25.28 -12.09
C ASP A 38 13.00 26.57 -12.60
N SER A 39 13.28 26.89 -13.86
CA SER A 39 13.05 28.20 -14.47
C SER A 39 11.59 28.44 -14.88
N ASP A 40 10.80 27.39 -15.05
CA ASP A 40 9.37 27.46 -15.37
C ASP A 40 8.46 26.88 -14.26
N GLY A 41 9.02 26.22 -13.25
CA GLY A 41 8.35 25.84 -12.02
C GLY A 41 7.49 24.59 -12.17
N ASP A 42 7.81 23.72 -13.12
CA ASP A 42 7.06 22.48 -13.34
C ASP A 42 7.47 21.33 -12.41
N GLY A 43 8.55 21.50 -11.62
CA GLY A 43 9.07 20.52 -10.68
C GLY A 43 10.25 19.70 -11.20
N ILE A 44 10.63 19.86 -12.47
CA ILE A 44 11.82 19.28 -13.07
C ILE A 44 12.92 20.35 -13.08
N ARG A 45 14.14 19.95 -12.73
CA ARG A 45 15.28 20.90 -12.63
C ARG A 45 15.78 21.23 -14.02
N ASP A 46 16.18 22.47 -14.31
CA ASP A 46 16.72 22.93 -15.61
C ASP A 46 17.83 22.02 -16.20
N SER A 47 18.57 21.31 -15.35
CA SER A 47 19.64 20.38 -15.77
C SER A 47 19.15 19.03 -16.27
N LEU A 48 17.92 18.66 -15.91
CA LEU A 48 17.23 17.41 -16.24
C LEU A 48 16.07 17.66 -17.23
N ASP A 49 15.56 18.89 -17.27
CA ASP A 49 14.50 19.36 -18.14
C ASP A 49 14.98 19.60 -19.59
N LEU A 50 14.28 19.02 -20.58
CA LEU A 50 14.55 19.23 -22.00
C LEU A 50 13.99 20.57 -22.52
N CYS A 51 13.01 21.15 -21.82
CA CYS A 51 12.38 22.44 -22.07
C CYS A 51 12.42 23.41 -20.87
N PRO A 52 13.63 23.85 -20.39
CA PRO A 52 13.85 24.64 -19.15
C PRO A 52 13.19 26.03 -19.00
N THR A 53 12.22 26.38 -19.84
CA THR A 53 11.54 27.68 -19.80
C THR A 53 10.05 27.55 -20.14
N THR A 54 9.59 26.34 -20.36
CA THR A 54 8.22 26.03 -20.74
C THR A 54 7.76 24.84 -19.93
N SER A 55 6.89 25.10 -18.96
CA SER A 55 6.40 24.10 -18.02
C SER A 55 5.79 22.87 -18.71
N GLU A 56 6.14 21.69 -18.19
CA GLU A 56 5.50 20.40 -18.49
C GLU A 56 3.97 20.44 -18.35
N THR A 57 3.31 19.65 -19.20
CA THR A 57 1.89 19.33 -19.15
C THR A 57 1.69 17.96 -18.53
N TRP A 58 1.58 17.90 -17.20
CA TRP A 58 1.32 16.67 -16.41
C TRP A 58 0.07 15.91 -16.88
N ASN A 59 0.25 14.98 -17.80
CA ASN A 59 -0.83 14.25 -18.46
C ASN A 59 -0.54 12.74 -18.57
N ARG A 60 0.49 12.24 -17.86
CA ARG A 60 0.95 10.84 -17.82
C ARG A 60 1.59 10.33 -19.10
N TYR A 61 1.73 11.17 -20.10
CA TYR A 61 2.52 10.90 -21.28
C TYR A 61 3.80 11.73 -21.14
N SER A 62 4.97 11.11 -21.28
CA SER A 62 6.27 11.79 -21.29
C SER A 62 6.62 12.74 -20.13
N ASP A 63 5.84 12.77 -19.03
CA ASP A 63 5.97 13.63 -17.84
C ASP A 63 7.38 13.70 -17.19
N GLU A 64 8.35 12.86 -17.58
CA GLU A 64 9.72 12.88 -17.08
C GLU A 64 10.67 13.78 -17.88
N ASP A 65 10.27 14.26 -19.07
CA ASP A 65 11.16 14.99 -19.98
C ASP A 65 11.12 16.53 -19.84
N GLY A 66 10.09 17.07 -19.18
CA GLY A 66 9.94 18.50 -18.86
C GLY A 66 9.43 19.35 -20.03
N CYS A 67 8.99 18.73 -21.12
CA CYS A 67 8.46 19.42 -22.28
C CYS A 67 6.94 19.27 -22.40
N PRO A 68 6.17 20.37 -22.55
CA PRO A 68 4.72 20.30 -22.65
C PRO A 68 4.25 19.41 -23.80
N ASP A 69 3.57 18.34 -23.42
CA ASP A 69 2.94 17.44 -24.37
C ASP A 69 1.63 18.00 -24.90
N ASN A 70 1.60 18.20 -26.22
CA ASN A 70 0.41 18.58 -26.95
C ASN A 70 0.04 17.41 -27.86
N PRO A 71 -0.83 16.49 -27.43
CA PRO A 71 -1.24 15.41 -28.29
C PRO A 71 -2.13 16.03 -29.38
N ALA A 72 -1.55 16.21 -30.57
CA ALA A 72 -2.33 16.38 -31.79
C ALA A 72 -3.13 15.10 -32.13
N GLU A 73 -2.93 14.04 -31.34
CA GLU A 73 -3.49 12.71 -31.44
C GLU A 73 -4.61 12.56 -30.41
N SER A 74 -5.60 11.73 -30.72
CA SER A 74 -6.74 11.47 -29.81
C SER A 74 -6.35 10.42 -28.77
N ASP A 75 -6.88 10.59 -27.57
CA ASP A 75 -6.89 9.63 -26.45
C ASP A 75 -8.37 9.58 -26.04
N ALA A 76 -9.08 8.54 -26.50
CA ALA A 76 -10.53 8.50 -26.48
C ALA A 76 -11.13 8.00 -25.15
N ASP A 77 -10.35 7.31 -24.32
CA ASP A 77 -10.75 6.85 -23.00
C ASP A 77 -10.01 7.56 -21.84
N PHE A 78 -9.07 8.43 -22.16
CA PHE A 78 -8.39 9.36 -21.25
C PHE A 78 -7.56 8.66 -20.19
N ASP A 79 -6.92 7.54 -20.54
CA ASP A 79 -6.02 6.84 -19.64
C ASP A 79 -4.58 7.39 -19.67
N GLY A 80 -4.23 8.21 -20.67
CA GLY A 80 -2.89 8.77 -20.85
C GLY A 80 -2.06 8.08 -21.93
N ILE A 81 -2.61 7.06 -22.60
CA ILE A 81 -2.00 6.36 -23.74
C ILE A 81 -2.75 6.78 -25.02
N LEU A 82 -2.01 7.23 -26.03
CA LEU A 82 -2.64 7.73 -27.26
C LEU A 82 -3.32 6.60 -28.03
N ASP A 83 -4.45 6.88 -28.70
CA ASP A 83 -5.21 5.92 -29.53
C ASP A 83 -4.33 5.20 -30.58
N SER A 84 -3.21 5.81 -30.99
CA SER A 84 -2.27 5.26 -31.98
C SER A 84 -1.30 4.22 -31.40
N THR A 85 -1.10 4.23 -30.09
CA THR A 85 -0.26 3.30 -29.32
C THR A 85 -1.06 2.41 -28.37
N ASP A 86 -2.29 2.77 -28.08
CA ASP A 86 -3.22 2.04 -27.23
C ASP A 86 -3.78 0.78 -27.95
N THR A 87 -3.68 -0.36 -27.29
CA THR A 87 -4.24 -1.63 -27.76
C THR A 87 -5.76 -1.73 -27.53
N CYS A 88 -6.29 -0.99 -26.55
CA CYS A 88 -7.68 -0.84 -26.20
C CYS A 88 -8.19 0.63 -26.19
N PRO A 89 -8.21 1.37 -27.33
CA PRO A 89 -8.52 2.83 -27.44
C PRO A 89 -9.87 3.37 -26.96
N LEU A 90 -10.69 2.57 -26.27
CA LEU A 90 -12.01 2.96 -25.77
C LEU A 90 -12.25 2.43 -24.35
N VAL A 91 -11.26 1.78 -23.75
CA VAL A 91 -11.34 1.17 -22.43
C VAL A 91 -10.08 1.55 -21.66
N PRO A 92 -10.20 2.42 -20.65
CA PRO A 92 -9.04 2.99 -20.00
C PRO A 92 -8.22 1.94 -19.26
N GLU A 93 -6.90 2.03 -19.38
CA GLU A 93 -5.92 1.28 -18.62
C GLU A 93 -6.11 1.42 -17.11
N ARG A 94 -5.84 0.33 -16.40
CA ARG A 94 -5.74 0.27 -14.95
C ARG A 94 -4.28 0.09 -14.54
N TYR A 95 -3.59 1.21 -14.34
CA TYR A 95 -2.25 1.29 -13.74
C TYR A 95 -2.13 0.48 -12.44
N ASN A 96 -1.58 -0.73 -12.54
CA ASN A 96 -1.46 -1.68 -11.44
C ASN A 96 -0.10 -2.39 -11.37
N GLY A 97 0.90 -1.91 -12.13
CA GLY A 97 2.27 -2.41 -12.14
C GLY A 97 2.47 -3.65 -13.01
N PHE A 98 1.48 -4.01 -13.82
CA PHE A 98 1.54 -5.10 -14.80
C PHE A 98 1.07 -4.51 -16.12
N GLN A 99 1.85 -4.66 -17.19
CA GLN A 99 1.54 -4.24 -18.57
C GLN A 99 0.91 -2.84 -18.78
N ASP A 100 1.06 -1.92 -17.82
CA ASP A 100 0.56 -0.53 -17.81
C ASP A 100 0.94 0.35 -19.04
N GLU A 101 1.69 -0.18 -20.01
CA GLU A 101 2.16 0.50 -21.22
C GLU A 101 1.36 0.09 -22.47
N ASP A 102 0.48 -0.92 -22.38
CA ASP A 102 -0.24 -1.48 -23.54
C ASP A 102 -1.64 -0.88 -23.78
N GLY A 103 -2.17 -0.14 -22.81
CA GLY A 103 -3.45 0.57 -22.87
C GLY A 103 -4.68 -0.30 -22.61
N CYS A 104 -4.51 -1.54 -22.19
CA CYS A 104 -5.61 -2.46 -21.92
C CYS A 104 -5.70 -2.82 -20.43
N PRO A 105 -6.85 -2.61 -19.75
CA PRO A 105 -6.99 -2.92 -18.34
C PRO A 105 -6.60 -4.37 -18.03
N ASP A 106 -5.52 -4.52 -17.28
CA ASP A 106 -5.05 -5.82 -16.86
C ASP A 106 -5.98 -6.42 -15.82
N PHE A 107 -6.71 -7.43 -16.26
CA PHE A 107 -7.38 -8.34 -15.36
C PHE A 107 -6.35 -9.35 -14.87
N PRO A 108 -5.99 -9.36 -13.58
CA PRO A 108 -5.21 -10.46 -13.04
C PRO A 108 -5.91 -11.75 -13.44
N SER A 109 -5.17 -12.70 -14.02
CA SER A 109 -5.71 -13.98 -14.53
C SER A 109 -6.29 -14.89 -13.44
N TYR A 110 -6.62 -14.34 -12.27
CA TYR A 110 -6.93 -15.00 -11.01
C TYR A 110 -8.39 -15.38 -10.81
N LEU A 111 -9.24 -15.32 -11.85
CA LEU A 111 -10.55 -15.98 -11.80
C LEU A 111 -10.52 -17.44 -12.27
N SER A 112 -9.34 -18.06 -12.32
CA SER A 112 -9.20 -19.53 -12.39
C SER A 112 -9.17 -20.19 -11.01
N ASN A 113 -9.14 -19.41 -9.93
CA ASN A 113 -8.98 -19.90 -8.55
C ASN A 113 -10.27 -19.68 -7.75
N VAL A 114 -11.42 -20.00 -8.36
CA VAL A 114 -12.62 -20.21 -7.57
C VAL A 114 -12.32 -21.42 -6.69
N ASP A 115 -12.51 -21.24 -5.40
CA ASP A 115 -12.39 -22.25 -4.35
C ASP A 115 -13.73 -22.12 -3.60
N ALA A 116 -14.68 -22.99 -3.97
CA ALA A 116 -16.07 -22.83 -3.61
C ALA A 116 -16.42 -23.33 -2.20
N ASP A 117 -15.57 -24.17 -1.59
CA ASP A 117 -15.71 -24.64 -0.22
C ASP A 117 -14.63 -24.08 0.74
N PHE A 118 -13.70 -23.28 0.22
CA PHE A 118 -12.70 -22.51 0.95
C PHE A 118 -11.70 -23.38 1.69
N ASP A 119 -11.35 -24.54 1.14
CA ASP A 119 -10.32 -25.39 1.71
C ASP A 119 -8.89 -24.98 1.30
N GLY A 120 -8.73 -24.12 0.28
CA GLY A 120 -7.44 -23.66 -0.22
C GLY A 120 -7.00 -24.34 -1.52
N ILE A 121 -7.79 -25.27 -2.05
CA ILE A 121 -7.58 -25.93 -3.33
C ILE A 121 -8.58 -25.34 -4.33
N ALA A 122 -8.08 -24.85 -5.47
CA ALA A 122 -8.96 -24.30 -6.49
C ALA A 122 -9.87 -25.39 -7.08
N ASP A 123 -11.14 -25.07 -7.35
CA ASP A 123 -12.16 -25.93 -8.00
C ASP A 123 -11.66 -26.66 -9.25
N SER A 124 -10.66 -26.10 -9.94
CA SER A 124 -10.05 -26.68 -11.15
C SER A 124 -9.07 -27.83 -10.87
N LYS A 125 -8.57 -27.93 -9.63
CA LYS A 125 -7.66 -28.96 -9.12
C LYS A 125 -8.30 -29.82 -8.03
N ASP A 126 -9.41 -29.36 -7.48
CA ASP A 126 -10.20 -30.03 -6.45
C ASP A 126 -11.10 -31.13 -7.05
N SER A 127 -11.02 -32.34 -6.48
CA SER A 127 -11.85 -33.49 -6.84
C SER A 127 -13.24 -33.46 -6.17
N CYS A 128 -13.40 -32.69 -5.09
CA CYS A 128 -14.64 -32.42 -4.37
C CYS A 128 -14.92 -30.90 -4.19
N PRO A 129 -15.16 -30.12 -5.27
CA PRO A 129 -15.29 -28.64 -5.26
C PRO A 129 -16.37 -27.98 -4.40
N LEU A 130 -17.10 -28.71 -3.57
CA LEU A 130 -18.17 -28.20 -2.72
C LEU A 130 -18.10 -28.77 -1.30
N VAL A 131 -17.07 -29.56 -1.00
CA VAL A 131 -16.89 -30.25 0.25
C VAL A 131 -15.43 -30.13 0.66
N SER A 132 -15.20 -29.21 1.59
CA SER A 132 -13.86 -28.88 2.07
C SER A 132 -13.04 -30.11 2.47
N GLU A 133 -11.79 -30.13 2.01
CA GLU A 133 -10.75 -31.06 2.43
C GLU A 133 -10.58 -31.15 3.96
N THR A 134 -10.18 -32.33 4.43
CA THR A 134 -9.74 -32.59 5.80
C THR A 134 -8.24 -32.83 5.84
N TYR A 135 -7.45 -31.76 6.05
CA TYR A 135 -5.99 -31.83 6.18
C TYR A 135 -5.51 -32.79 7.28
N ASN A 136 -5.15 -34.00 6.88
CA ASN A 136 -4.75 -35.09 7.76
C ASN A 136 -3.47 -35.81 7.32
N LYS A 137 -2.72 -35.26 6.34
CA LYS A 137 -1.50 -35.79 5.71
C LYS A 137 -1.71 -36.98 4.77
N PHE A 138 -2.94 -37.45 4.60
CA PHE A 138 -3.28 -38.39 3.55
C PHE A 138 -4.09 -37.65 2.49
N GLN A 139 -3.71 -37.77 1.22
CA GLN A 139 -4.42 -37.21 0.06
C GLN A 139 -4.85 -35.72 0.10
N ASP A 140 -4.35 -34.91 1.05
CA ASP A 140 -4.56 -33.46 1.22
C ASP A 140 -4.40 -32.54 -0.02
N GLU A 141 -3.94 -33.07 -1.16
CA GLU A 141 -3.83 -32.34 -2.43
C GLU A 141 -5.00 -32.61 -3.38
N ASP A 142 -5.88 -33.57 -3.08
CA ASP A 142 -6.96 -33.99 -3.97
C ASP A 142 -8.28 -33.22 -3.76
N GLY A 143 -8.41 -32.52 -2.62
CA GLY A 143 -9.53 -31.64 -2.28
C GLY A 143 -10.77 -32.38 -1.76
N CYS A 144 -10.65 -33.68 -1.48
CA CYS A 144 -11.75 -34.49 -0.98
C CYS A 144 -11.50 -34.92 0.47
N PRO A 145 -12.46 -34.70 1.40
CA PRO A 145 -12.29 -35.14 2.77
C PRO A 145 -12.12 -36.67 2.85
N ASP A 146 -11.02 -37.10 3.45
CA ASP A 146 -10.76 -38.51 3.64
C ASP A 146 -11.70 -39.17 4.64
N TYR A 147 -12.05 -40.43 4.35
CA TYR A 147 -13.10 -41.13 5.08
C TYR A 147 -12.63 -41.53 6.49
N VAL A 148 -13.14 -40.81 7.50
CA VAL A 148 -13.09 -41.28 8.89
C VAL A 148 -14.11 -42.42 9.05
N ALA A 149 -13.64 -43.66 9.21
CA ALA A 149 -14.53 -44.80 9.46
C ALA A 149 -15.41 -44.55 10.71
N ASP A 150 -16.70 -44.91 10.64
CA ASP A 150 -17.79 -44.64 11.61
C ASP A 150 -17.51 -44.93 13.11
N ASN A 151 -16.34 -45.48 13.47
CA ASN A 151 -15.94 -45.78 14.86
C ASN A 151 -14.48 -45.42 15.21
N LYS A 152 -13.73 -44.73 14.35
CA LYS A 152 -12.41 -44.18 14.70
C LYS A 152 -12.52 -42.65 14.82
N GLY A 153 -11.87 -42.07 15.82
CA GLY A 153 -11.88 -40.61 16.03
C GLY A 153 -11.00 -39.84 15.04
N ALA A 154 -10.19 -40.55 14.25
CA ALA A 154 -9.26 -40.01 13.28
C ALA A 154 -9.08 -40.98 12.08
N PRO A 155 -8.76 -40.47 10.87
CA PRO A 155 -8.27 -41.25 9.74
C PRO A 155 -7.03 -42.10 10.11
N ASP A 156 -6.92 -43.27 9.49
CA ASP A 156 -5.83 -44.25 9.65
C ASP A 156 -5.88 -45.12 8.39
N SER A 157 -5.18 -44.63 7.36
CA SER A 157 -5.39 -45.02 5.97
C SER A 157 -4.76 -46.37 5.63
N ASP A 158 -3.65 -46.73 6.25
CA ASP A 158 -3.00 -48.03 6.07
C ASP A 158 -3.36 -49.07 7.15
N ASN A 159 -4.07 -48.67 8.21
CA ASN A 159 -4.56 -49.50 9.30
C ASN A 159 -3.47 -50.14 10.18
N ASP A 160 -2.33 -49.47 10.35
CA ASP A 160 -1.31 -49.89 11.32
C ASP A 160 -1.66 -49.51 12.77
N GLY A 161 -2.61 -48.59 12.97
CA GLY A 161 -3.08 -48.14 14.28
C GLY A 161 -2.54 -46.78 14.74
N ILE A 162 -1.70 -46.13 13.93
CA ILE A 162 -1.29 -44.74 14.03
C ILE A 162 -2.24 -43.94 13.12
N ASN A 163 -2.66 -42.75 13.55
CA ASN A 163 -3.57 -41.94 12.76
C ASN A 163 -2.81 -41.05 11.77
N ASP A 164 -3.37 -40.84 10.58
CA ASP A 164 -2.70 -40.15 9.46
C ASP A 164 -2.09 -38.79 9.88
N LEU A 165 -2.72 -38.08 10.82
CA LEU A 165 -2.24 -36.80 11.37
C LEU A 165 -0.82 -36.90 12.00
N VAL A 166 -0.51 -37.99 12.68
CA VAL A 166 0.79 -38.21 13.35
C VAL A 166 1.67 -39.23 12.64
N ASP A 167 1.14 -39.87 11.60
CA ASP A 167 1.86 -40.81 10.74
C ASP A 167 2.73 -40.07 9.72
N HIS A 168 4.02 -40.44 9.61
CA HIS A 168 4.94 -39.93 8.60
C HIS A 168 4.84 -40.68 7.27
N CYS A 169 4.26 -41.88 7.28
CA CYS A 169 4.00 -42.71 6.13
C CYS A 169 2.52 -43.16 6.06
N PRO A 170 1.52 -42.26 5.93
CA PRO A 170 0.06 -42.59 5.99
C PRO A 170 -0.47 -43.62 4.97
N ASN A 171 0.39 -44.05 4.05
CA ASN A 171 0.07 -45.02 2.99
C ASN A 171 0.85 -46.33 3.13
N GLN A 172 1.69 -46.49 4.15
CA GLN A 172 2.58 -47.63 4.32
C GLN A 172 2.62 -48.07 5.78
N PRO A 173 2.05 -49.24 6.10
CA PRO A 173 1.84 -49.61 7.49
C PRO A 173 3.16 -49.83 8.23
N GLU A 174 3.22 -49.31 9.44
CA GLU A 174 4.31 -49.50 10.40
C GLU A 174 4.62 -50.99 10.60
N THR A 175 5.92 -51.26 10.79
CA THR A 175 6.44 -52.54 11.23
C THR A 175 6.88 -52.47 12.69
N PHE A 176 5.94 -52.67 13.62
CA PHE A 176 6.19 -52.72 15.08
C PHE A 176 7.31 -53.70 15.48
N ASN A 177 8.54 -53.21 15.55
CA ASN A 177 9.75 -53.98 15.76
C ASN A 177 10.63 -53.46 16.92
N GLY A 178 10.18 -52.38 17.57
CA GLY A 178 10.82 -51.73 18.72
C GLY A 178 11.75 -50.58 18.32
N ILE A 179 11.62 -50.08 17.09
CA ILE A 179 12.44 -49.00 16.52
C ILE A 179 11.47 -48.07 15.83
N LEU A 180 11.47 -46.80 16.25
CA LEU A 180 10.60 -45.75 15.72
C LEU A 180 9.12 -46.14 15.54
N ASP A 181 8.62 -47.14 16.28
CA ASP A 181 7.24 -47.68 16.25
C ASP A 181 6.11 -46.64 16.45
N LEU A 182 6.43 -45.36 16.61
CA LEU A 182 5.50 -44.23 16.76
C LEU A 182 5.54 -43.26 15.56
N ASP A 183 6.43 -43.45 14.59
CA ASP A 183 6.56 -42.58 13.42
C ASP A 183 5.66 -43.01 12.25
N GLY A 184 5.17 -44.25 12.25
CA GLY A 184 4.24 -44.77 11.24
C GLY A 184 4.94 -45.27 9.98
N CYS A 185 6.27 -45.25 9.94
CA CYS A 185 7.05 -45.65 8.77
C CYS A 185 7.65 -47.06 8.91
N PRO A 186 7.53 -47.92 7.89
CA PRO A 186 8.02 -49.29 7.97
C PRO A 186 9.54 -49.37 8.11
N ASP A 187 9.98 -49.80 9.29
CA ASP A 187 11.39 -49.99 9.60
C ASP A 187 11.89 -51.43 9.44
N ASN A 188 13.19 -51.56 9.15
CA ASN A 188 13.89 -52.85 9.09
C ASN A 188 14.65 -53.12 10.39
N TYR A 189 14.66 -54.38 10.86
CA TYR A 189 15.39 -54.78 12.07
C TYR A 189 16.85 -54.29 12.08
N ILE A 190 17.16 -53.43 13.05
CA ILE A 190 18.49 -52.87 13.26
C ILE A 190 19.22 -53.70 14.33
N PRO A 191 20.51 -54.05 14.12
CA PRO A 191 21.29 -54.74 15.15
C PRO A 191 21.28 -53.95 16.46
N LYS A 192 20.93 -54.59 17.59
CA LYS A 192 20.91 -53.99 18.95
C LYS A 192 22.30 -53.69 19.53
N ILE A 193 23.24 -53.32 18.69
CA ILE A 193 24.58 -52.92 19.11
C ILE A 193 24.48 -51.43 19.41
N ASP A 194 24.77 -51.07 20.64
CA ASP A 194 24.75 -49.71 21.19
C ASP A 194 26.04 -49.61 22.01
N ARG A 195 27.06 -48.94 21.44
CA ARG A 195 28.44 -48.96 21.96
C ARG A 195 28.68 -48.00 23.10
N ASP A 196 27.98 -46.88 23.15
CA ASP A 196 28.08 -45.83 24.18
C ASP A 196 26.95 -45.87 25.21
N GLN A 197 25.93 -46.70 24.99
CA GLN A 197 24.87 -47.03 25.95
C GLN A 197 23.95 -45.86 26.28
N ASP A 198 23.71 -44.99 25.31
CA ASP A 198 22.77 -43.88 25.48
C ASP A 198 21.32 -44.25 25.18
N GLY A 199 21.07 -45.41 24.57
CA GLY A 199 19.75 -45.92 24.25
C GLY A 199 19.46 -46.03 22.75
N LEU A 200 20.30 -45.44 21.88
CA LEU A 200 20.19 -45.55 20.43
C LEU A 200 21.14 -46.63 19.88
N PRO A 201 20.65 -47.57 19.05
CA PRO A 201 21.54 -48.50 18.35
C PRO A 201 22.48 -47.77 17.38
N ASP A 202 23.74 -48.22 17.32
CA ASP A 202 24.84 -47.73 16.46
C ASP A 202 24.49 -47.46 15.00
N ALA A 203 23.43 -48.09 14.48
CA ALA A 203 23.03 -48.00 13.08
C ALA A 203 21.98 -46.92 12.83
N ILE A 204 21.39 -46.33 13.88
CA ILE A 204 20.54 -45.12 13.82
C ILE A 204 21.10 -43.95 14.63
N ASP A 205 22.10 -44.22 15.47
CA ASP A 205 22.85 -43.21 16.20
C ASP A 205 23.80 -42.43 15.27
N ALA A 206 23.69 -41.11 15.27
CA ALA A 206 24.56 -40.21 14.50
C ALA A 206 25.97 -40.12 15.10
N CYS A 207 26.13 -40.41 16.39
CA CYS A 207 27.37 -40.45 17.14
C CYS A 207 27.60 -41.80 17.88
N PRO A 208 27.81 -42.94 17.19
CA PRO A 208 27.87 -44.31 17.74
C PRO A 208 28.98 -44.67 18.76
N LEU A 209 29.70 -43.69 19.28
CA LEU A 209 30.80 -43.83 20.23
C LEU A 209 30.76 -42.75 21.32
N ALA A 210 29.85 -41.79 21.23
CA ALA A 210 29.76 -40.65 22.11
C ALA A 210 28.31 -40.58 22.62
N PRO A 211 28.07 -40.87 23.90
CA PRO A 211 26.70 -40.98 24.40
C PRO A 211 25.99 -39.64 24.37
N GLU A 212 24.72 -39.67 23.96
CA GLU A 212 23.79 -38.54 24.02
C GLU A 212 23.81 -37.82 25.38
N THR A 213 23.69 -36.50 25.31
CA THR A 213 23.45 -35.61 26.45
C THR A 213 22.02 -35.09 26.41
N TYR A 214 21.08 -35.86 26.98
CA TYR A 214 19.66 -35.49 27.12
C TYR A 214 19.45 -34.10 27.76
N ASN A 215 19.39 -33.07 26.91
CA ASN A 215 19.35 -31.67 27.29
C ASN A 215 18.18 -30.93 26.60
N LYS A 216 17.30 -31.67 25.92
CA LYS A 216 16.15 -31.22 25.11
C LYS A 216 16.53 -30.58 23.77
N LEU A 217 17.77 -30.69 23.34
CA LEU A 217 18.23 -30.28 22.03
C LEU A 217 18.63 -31.54 21.28
N GLN A 218 17.91 -31.85 20.20
CA GLN A 218 18.17 -32.99 19.31
C GLN A 218 18.38 -34.35 20.02
N ASP A 219 17.78 -34.55 21.21
CA ASP A 219 17.90 -35.75 22.06
C ASP A 219 17.57 -37.10 21.36
N ASP A 220 17.07 -37.07 20.12
CA ASP A 220 16.72 -38.25 19.32
C ASP A 220 17.83 -38.68 18.34
N ASP A 221 18.90 -37.89 18.16
CA ASP A 221 19.95 -38.18 17.16
C ASP A 221 21.15 -38.99 17.70
N GLY A 222 21.32 -39.09 19.01
CA GLY A 222 22.38 -39.86 19.67
C GLY A 222 23.69 -39.10 19.82
N CYS A 223 23.73 -37.82 19.43
CA CYS A 223 24.91 -36.98 19.51
C CYS A 223 24.90 -36.06 20.74
N PRO A 224 25.98 -36.06 21.55
CA PRO A 224 26.06 -35.15 22.69
C PRO A 224 26.04 -33.69 22.25
N ASP A 225 24.88 -33.07 22.41
CA ASP A 225 24.72 -31.67 22.15
C ASP A 225 25.29 -30.83 23.30
N THR A 226 26.05 -29.79 22.93
CA THR A 226 26.51 -28.77 23.86
C THR A 226 25.74 -27.49 23.61
N ILE A 227 24.92 -27.10 24.58
CA ILE A 227 24.38 -25.75 24.64
C ILE A 227 25.54 -24.82 24.98
N PHE A 228 26.27 -24.34 23.96
CA PHE A 228 27.02 -23.11 24.13
C PHE A 228 25.97 -22.01 24.19
N GLU A 229 25.64 -21.56 25.40
CA GLU A 229 24.98 -20.27 25.60
C GLU A 229 25.89 -19.16 25.04
N SER A 230 25.82 -18.97 23.72
CA SER A 230 26.37 -17.81 23.02
C SER A 230 25.71 -17.70 21.64
N PHE A 231 24.39 -17.83 21.62
CA PHE A 231 23.58 -17.05 20.71
C PHE A 231 22.98 -15.94 21.56
N VAL A 232 23.71 -14.83 21.66
CA VAL A 232 23.05 -13.58 22.00
C VAL A 232 22.21 -13.26 20.77
N VAL A 233 20.93 -13.61 20.84
CA VAL A 233 19.93 -13.26 19.85
C VAL A 233 19.36 -11.93 20.30
N ASP A 234 19.37 -10.98 19.40
CA ASP A 234 18.72 -9.68 19.50
C ASP A 234 17.90 -9.59 18.21
N SER A 235 16.67 -10.06 18.32
CA SER A 235 15.80 -10.40 17.19
C SER A 235 15.25 -9.15 16.49
N ASP A 236 15.17 -8.02 17.17
CA ASP A 236 14.74 -6.73 16.61
C ASP A 236 15.87 -5.69 16.47
N ASN A 237 17.08 -6.02 16.95
CA ASN A 237 18.32 -5.23 16.85
C ASN A 237 18.27 -3.90 17.60
N ASP A 238 17.58 -3.84 18.74
CA ASP A 238 17.53 -2.66 19.59
C ASP A 238 18.72 -2.55 20.57
N GLY A 239 19.54 -3.59 20.67
CA GLY A 239 20.72 -3.67 21.53
C GLY A 239 20.50 -4.33 22.89
N ILE A 240 19.30 -4.82 23.17
CA ILE A 240 18.95 -5.66 24.34
C ILE A 240 18.85 -7.11 23.86
N GLU A 241 19.40 -8.04 24.64
CA GLU A 241 19.38 -9.47 24.25
C GLU A 241 17.97 -10.03 24.47
N ASP A 242 17.42 -10.87 23.57
CA ASP A 242 16.07 -11.48 23.67
C ASP A 242 15.78 -12.13 25.04
N VAL A 243 16.81 -12.56 25.76
CA VAL A 243 16.71 -13.17 27.10
C VAL A 243 16.62 -12.16 28.25
N LEU A 244 16.99 -10.91 27.99
CA LEU A 244 16.90 -9.73 28.85
C LEU A 244 15.81 -8.75 28.38
N ASP A 245 15.23 -9.00 27.20
CA ASP A 245 14.20 -8.21 26.55
C ASP A 245 12.80 -8.77 26.86
N ASP A 246 11.93 -7.92 27.42
CA ASP A 246 10.53 -8.27 27.69
C ASP A 246 9.66 -8.26 26.40
N CYS A 247 10.14 -7.64 25.32
CA CYS A 247 9.53 -7.59 23.99
C CYS A 247 10.49 -7.98 22.84
N PRO A 248 10.97 -9.24 22.75
CA PRO A 248 12.05 -9.68 21.84
C PRO A 248 11.83 -9.56 20.33
N LEU A 249 10.75 -8.95 19.85
CA LEU A 249 10.45 -8.80 18.41
C LEU A 249 10.08 -7.36 18.06
N VAL A 250 10.16 -6.44 19.02
CA VAL A 250 9.71 -5.07 18.90
C VAL A 250 10.73 -4.14 19.56
N ALA A 251 11.54 -3.51 18.71
CA ALA A 251 12.65 -2.67 19.17
C ALA A 251 12.22 -1.57 20.16
N GLU A 252 13.00 -1.44 21.23
CA GLU A 252 12.95 -0.38 22.23
C GLU A 252 13.09 1.02 21.62
N ILE A 253 12.42 1.98 22.25
CA ILE A 253 12.52 3.40 21.94
C ILE A 253 13.21 4.09 23.12
N TYR A 254 14.54 4.26 23.00
CA TYR A 254 15.37 4.99 23.97
C TYR A 254 14.88 6.43 24.20
N ASN A 255 14.06 6.62 25.24
CA ASN A 255 13.39 7.88 25.56
C ASN A 255 13.65 8.35 27.01
N GLY A 256 14.43 7.59 27.78
CA GLY A 256 14.81 7.93 29.16
C GLY A 256 13.85 7.37 30.23
N PHE A 257 12.84 6.62 29.81
CA PHE A 257 11.95 5.83 30.65
C PHE A 257 12.20 4.36 30.28
N GLN A 258 12.32 3.50 31.29
CA GLN A 258 12.53 2.04 31.22
C GLN A 258 13.33 1.44 30.04
N ASP A 259 14.29 2.19 29.46
CA ASP A 259 15.15 1.78 28.34
C ASP A 259 16.06 0.54 28.57
N GLU A 260 15.85 -0.21 29.66
CA GLU A 260 16.55 -1.45 29.98
C GLU A 260 15.62 -2.69 29.88
N ASP A 261 14.31 -2.53 29.62
CA ASP A 261 13.35 -3.64 29.57
C ASP A 261 13.05 -4.17 28.16
N GLY A 262 13.46 -3.46 27.10
CA GLY A 262 13.37 -3.94 25.71
C GLY A 262 11.98 -3.78 25.10
N CYS A 263 11.04 -3.20 25.84
CA CYS A 263 9.70 -2.95 25.35
C CYS A 263 9.49 -1.47 25.03
N PRO A 264 8.99 -1.11 23.84
CA PRO A 264 8.65 0.28 23.57
C PRO A 264 7.62 0.78 24.59
N ASP A 265 8.07 1.73 25.41
CA ASP A 265 7.31 2.37 26.48
C ASP A 265 6.15 3.21 25.91
N SER A 266 5.11 2.51 25.49
CA SER A 266 3.87 3.07 24.96
C SER A 266 2.87 3.45 26.07
N ASN A 267 3.29 3.38 27.33
CA ASN A 267 2.43 3.67 28.48
C ASN A 267 3.12 4.44 29.60
N ILE A 268 3.72 5.57 29.26
CA ILE A 268 3.77 6.67 30.22
C ILE A 268 2.33 7.17 30.33
N SER A 269 1.60 6.79 31.38
CA SER A 269 0.59 7.71 31.91
C SER A 269 1.36 8.93 32.41
N GLN A 270 1.69 9.80 31.47
CA GLN A 270 2.24 11.11 31.73
C GLN A 270 1.26 11.80 32.68
N PRO A 271 1.74 12.63 33.62
CA PRO A 271 0.84 13.47 34.39
C PRO A 271 -0.11 14.18 33.41
N ASP A 272 -1.40 13.98 33.60
CA ASP A 272 -2.49 14.59 32.83
C ASP A 272 -3.44 15.13 33.90
N ALA A 273 -3.20 16.39 34.27
CA ALA A 273 -3.75 16.99 35.47
C ALA A 273 -5.24 17.31 35.35
N ASP A 274 -5.78 17.40 34.15
CA ASP A 274 -7.21 17.60 33.88
C ASP A 274 -7.91 16.40 33.24
N ALA A 275 -7.15 15.33 32.94
CA ALA A 275 -7.60 14.02 32.51
C ALA A 275 -8.30 14.04 31.14
N ASP A 276 -7.84 14.89 30.23
CA ASP A 276 -8.43 15.06 28.91
C ASP A 276 -7.83 14.15 27.83
N GLY A 277 -6.76 13.43 28.16
CA GLY A 277 -6.06 12.50 27.27
C GLY A 277 -4.81 13.08 26.60
N VAL A 278 -4.47 14.34 26.84
CA VAL A 278 -3.21 14.99 26.43
C VAL A 278 -2.28 15.13 27.63
N PRO A 279 -1.06 14.56 27.60
CA PRO A 279 -0.06 14.72 28.66
C PRO A 279 0.29 16.18 29.01
N ASP A 280 0.47 16.53 30.29
CA ASP A 280 0.86 17.87 30.80
C ASP A 280 2.07 18.49 30.07
N VAL A 281 2.97 17.66 29.50
CA VAL A 281 4.17 18.11 28.78
C VAL A 281 3.91 18.46 27.31
N MET A 282 2.83 17.92 26.74
CA MET A 282 2.34 18.18 25.37
C MET A 282 1.11 19.09 25.37
N ASP A 283 0.47 19.25 26.52
CA ASP A 283 -0.70 20.09 26.75
C ASP A 283 -0.31 21.56 26.90
N MET A 284 -0.86 22.41 26.04
CA MET A 284 -0.68 23.86 26.08
C MET A 284 -1.50 24.52 27.21
N CYS A 285 -2.51 23.82 27.73
CA CYS A 285 -3.37 24.18 28.84
C CYS A 285 -3.50 23.08 29.94
N PRO A 286 -2.42 22.73 30.69
CA PRO A 286 -2.32 21.59 31.63
C PRO A 286 -3.27 21.53 32.84
N THR A 287 -4.37 22.29 32.86
CA THR A 287 -5.33 22.36 33.96
C THR A 287 -6.76 22.56 33.45
N LEU A 288 -6.95 22.64 32.14
CA LEU A 288 -8.21 22.92 31.47
C LEU A 288 -8.51 21.80 30.47
N ASN A 289 -9.32 20.84 30.88
CA ASN A 289 -9.67 19.70 30.05
C ASN A 289 -10.21 20.08 28.66
N GLU A 290 -9.60 19.53 27.62
CA GLU A 290 -9.98 19.60 26.21
C GLU A 290 -11.44 19.20 25.95
N VAL A 291 -12.04 19.84 24.94
CA VAL A 291 -13.35 19.51 24.41
C VAL A 291 -13.20 18.88 23.03
N TRP A 292 -13.00 17.55 23.00
CA TRP A 292 -12.92 16.71 21.79
C TRP A 292 -14.06 16.99 20.80
N ASN A 293 -13.80 17.90 19.86
CA ASN A 293 -14.80 18.41 18.93
C ASN A 293 -14.29 18.36 17.47
N LYS A 294 -13.15 17.69 17.25
CA LYS A 294 -12.41 17.51 15.99
C LYS A 294 -11.75 18.78 15.47
N TYR A 295 -11.59 19.79 16.32
CA TYR A 295 -10.92 21.04 15.99
C TYR A 295 -9.84 21.31 17.03
N ALA A 296 -8.58 21.23 16.58
CA ALA A 296 -7.39 21.41 17.41
C ALA A 296 -7.24 20.45 18.61
N ASP A 297 -8.01 19.35 18.68
CA ASP A 297 -8.02 18.31 19.73
C ASP A 297 -6.66 17.70 20.19
N TYR A 298 -5.51 18.05 19.58
CA TYR A 298 -4.19 17.54 19.96
C TYR A 298 -3.34 18.54 20.75
N ASP A 299 -3.79 19.76 20.98
CA ASP A 299 -3.04 20.78 21.73
C ASP A 299 -3.39 20.87 23.23
N GLY A 300 -4.42 20.14 23.67
CA GLY A 300 -4.87 20.05 25.07
C GLY A 300 -5.59 21.31 25.59
N CYS A 301 -5.90 22.27 24.72
CA CYS A 301 -6.57 23.51 25.10
C CYS A 301 -8.03 23.54 24.66
N PRO A 302 -9.00 23.73 25.58
CA PRO A 302 -10.42 23.63 25.27
C PRO A 302 -10.81 24.64 24.21
N ASP A 303 -11.01 24.11 23.02
CA ASP A 303 -11.32 24.90 21.86
C ASP A 303 -12.79 24.81 21.50
N THR A 304 -13.24 25.79 20.72
CA THR A 304 -14.54 25.72 20.10
C THR A 304 -14.32 25.67 18.60
N VAL A 305 -14.89 24.66 17.94
CA VAL A 305 -15.00 24.63 16.48
C VAL A 305 -15.42 26.03 16.02
N PRO A 306 -14.62 26.72 15.20
CA PRO A 306 -15.06 27.94 14.56
C PRO A 306 -16.36 27.54 13.88
N THR A 307 -17.46 28.14 14.30
CA THR A 307 -18.72 28.04 13.58
C THR A 307 -18.53 28.84 12.31
N GLY A 308 -17.75 28.25 11.38
CA GLY A 308 -17.86 28.55 9.98
C GLY A 308 -19.32 28.35 9.67
N THR A 309 -19.99 29.46 9.37
CA THR A 309 -21.29 29.48 8.73
C THR A 309 -21.26 28.39 7.68
N ILE A 310 -22.02 27.31 7.88
CA ILE A 310 -22.24 26.32 6.83
C ILE A 310 -22.94 27.10 5.74
N THR A 311 -22.17 27.48 4.73
CA THR A 311 -22.72 28.09 3.56
C THR A 311 -23.31 26.95 2.73
N ILE A 312 -24.63 26.85 2.77
CA ILE A 312 -25.39 25.87 2.01
C ILE A 312 -25.26 26.29 0.54
N ASP A 313 -24.86 25.35 -0.31
CA ASP A 313 -24.79 25.47 -1.76
C ASP A 313 -25.59 24.27 -2.29
N THR A 314 -26.85 24.52 -2.62
CA THR A 314 -27.86 23.49 -2.88
C THR A 314 -27.70 22.85 -4.26
N ASP A 315 -27.13 23.54 -5.24
CA ASP A 315 -26.93 23.03 -6.61
C ASP A 315 -25.45 22.75 -6.98
N GLY A 316 -24.54 23.06 -6.06
CA GLY A 316 -23.12 22.73 -6.14
C GLY A 316 -22.37 23.58 -7.16
N ASP A 317 -22.81 24.80 -7.44
CA ASP A 317 -22.16 25.71 -8.36
C ASP A 317 -21.03 26.54 -7.74
N LYS A 318 -20.79 26.39 -6.42
CA LYS A 318 -19.81 27.09 -5.58
C LYS A 318 -20.19 28.52 -5.20
N ILE A 319 -21.44 28.91 -5.42
CA ILE A 319 -22.07 30.12 -4.90
C ILE A 319 -23.01 29.67 -3.77
N ASN A 320 -23.06 30.43 -2.68
CA ASN A 320 -23.83 30.03 -1.51
C ASN A 320 -25.28 30.48 -1.65
N ASP A 321 -26.25 29.67 -1.23
CA ASP A 321 -27.71 29.92 -1.26
C ASP A 321 -28.13 31.30 -0.70
N GLU A 322 -27.34 31.90 0.19
CA GLU A 322 -27.61 33.24 0.76
C GLU A 322 -27.29 34.39 -0.19
N VAL A 323 -26.37 34.18 -1.15
CA VAL A 323 -25.94 35.16 -2.16
C VAL A 323 -26.32 34.73 -3.58
N ASP A 324 -26.72 33.48 -3.76
CA ASP A 324 -27.21 32.89 -4.99
C ASP A 324 -28.64 33.37 -5.32
N VAL A 325 -28.83 33.89 -6.52
CA VAL A 325 -30.14 34.34 -7.02
C VAL A 325 -31.00 33.16 -7.48
N CYS A 326 -30.39 32.03 -7.88
CA CYS A 326 -31.03 30.80 -8.29
C CYS A 326 -30.52 29.55 -7.52
N PRO A 327 -30.82 29.42 -6.20
CA PRO A 327 -30.27 28.37 -5.30
C PRO A 327 -30.58 26.90 -5.62
N ILE A 328 -31.12 26.57 -6.79
CA ILE A 328 -31.45 25.21 -7.21
C ILE A 328 -30.97 24.91 -8.63
N ASP A 329 -30.56 25.94 -9.37
CA ASP A 329 -30.25 25.88 -10.77
C ASP A 329 -28.82 26.38 -10.96
N LYS A 330 -27.89 25.43 -11.11
CA LYS A 330 -26.44 25.66 -11.20
C LYS A 330 -26.06 26.76 -12.20
N GLU A 331 -25.21 27.69 -11.79
CA GLU A 331 -24.58 28.69 -12.65
C GLU A 331 -23.94 28.10 -13.92
N THR A 332 -24.03 28.84 -15.02
CA THR A 332 -23.39 28.50 -16.29
C THR A 332 -22.24 29.46 -16.61
N TYR A 333 -21.04 29.07 -16.16
CA TYR A 333 -19.78 29.78 -16.39
C TYR A 333 -19.46 30.02 -17.88
N ASN A 334 -19.99 31.10 -18.45
CA ASN A 334 -19.85 31.46 -19.87
C ASN A 334 -19.30 32.88 -20.06
N LYS A 335 -18.72 33.47 -19.00
CA LYS A 335 -18.16 34.83 -18.93
C LYS A 335 -19.22 35.92 -19.01
N TYR A 336 -20.48 35.60 -18.75
CA TYR A 336 -21.59 36.54 -18.74
C TYR A 336 -22.43 36.30 -17.49
N GLN A 337 -22.24 37.20 -16.52
CA GLN A 337 -22.95 37.20 -15.23
C GLN A 337 -22.68 36.00 -14.31
N ASP A 338 -21.55 35.31 -14.51
CA ASP A 338 -21.06 34.16 -13.71
C ASP A 338 -20.91 34.36 -12.17
N ASP A 339 -21.31 35.49 -11.61
CA ASP A 339 -21.20 35.81 -10.18
C ASP A 339 -22.57 35.79 -9.46
N ASP A 340 -23.70 35.62 -10.17
CA ASP A 340 -25.04 35.74 -9.61
C ASP A 340 -25.74 34.42 -9.26
N GLY A 341 -25.15 33.29 -9.64
CA GLY A 341 -25.64 31.95 -9.30
C GLY A 341 -26.76 31.46 -10.20
N CYS A 342 -27.06 32.17 -11.28
CA CYS A 342 -28.13 31.81 -12.19
C CYS A 342 -27.60 31.35 -13.55
N PRO A 343 -28.24 30.35 -14.18
CA PRO A 343 -27.85 29.90 -15.51
C PRO A 343 -28.20 30.98 -16.55
N ASP A 344 -27.21 31.79 -16.89
CA ASP A 344 -27.31 32.82 -17.89
C ASP A 344 -26.77 32.39 -19.25
N THR A 345 -27.31 32.99 -20.31
CA THR A 345 -26.79 32.79 -21.67
C THR A 345 -26.23 34.09 -22.19
N ALA A 346 -24.92 34.12 -22.48
CA ALA A 346 -24.27 35.27 -23.08
C ALA A 346 -25.06 35.77 -24.32
N PRO A 347 -25.24 37.10 -24.52
CA PRO A 347 -26.01 37.63 -25.64
C PRO A 347 -25.53 37.15 -27.02
N GLU A 348 -24.23 36.89 -27.17
CA GLU A 348 -23.68 36.31 -28.40
C GLU A 348 -24.06 34.82 -28.57
N GLN A 349 -24.07 34.03 -27.50
CA GLN A 349 -24.54 32.63 -27.53
C GLN A 349 -26.04 32.53 -27.79
N SER A 350 -26.82 33.46 -27.23
CA SER A 350 -28.25 33.60 -27.51
C SER A 350 -28.52 33.86 -28.99
N ARG A 351 -27.67 34.65 -29.66
CA ARG A 351 -27.76 34.89 -31.09
C ARG A 351 -27.68 33.59 -31.88
N TYR A 352 -26.71 32.72 -31.57
CA TYR A 352 -26.52 31.44 -32.26
C TYR A 352 -27.61 30.40 -31.96
N LYS A 353 -28.22 30.43 -30.77
CA LYS A 353 -29.39 29.58 -30.45
C LYS A 353 -30.62 29.94 -31.30
N HIS A 354 -30.71 31.19 -31.73
CA HIS A 354 -31.84 31.73 -32.49
C HIS A 354 -31.49 32.07 -33.93
N ASP A 355 -30.32 31.69 -34.44
CA ASP A 355 -29.83 31.96 -35.81
C ASP A 355 -29.26 30.63 -36.33
N ALA A 356 -30.13 29.81 -36.93
CA ALA A 356 -29.81 28.40 -37.18
C ALA A 356 -28.92 28.18 -38.41
N ASP A 357 -28.80 29.16 -39.30
CA ASP A 357 -27.91 29.11 -40.46
C ASP A 357 -26.68 30.03 -40.33
N LEU A 358 -26.60 30.81 -39.24
CA LEU A 358 -25.48 31.68 -38.88
C LEU A 358 -25.25 32.81 -39.88
N ASP A 359 -26.28 33.24 -40.61
CA ASP A 359 -26.19 34.35 -41.57
C ASP A 359 -26.22 35.74 -40.89
N GLY A 360 -26.48 35.76 -39.58
CA GLY A 360 -26.52 36.95 -38.74
C GLY A 360 -27.92 37.51 -38.52
N ILE A 361 -28.97 36.87 -39.03
CA ILE A 361 -30.38 37.22 -38.86
C ILE A 361 -31.05 36.14 -38.00
N VAL A 362 -31.63 36.53 -36.86
CA VAL A 362 -32.32 35.54 -36.02
C VAL A 362 -33.56 34.99 -36.72
N ASN A 363 -33.82 33.69 -36.55
CA ASN A 363 -34.89 32.88 -37.14
C ASN A 363 -36.27 33.55 -37.14
N ASP A 364 -36.59 34.33 -36.10
CA ASP A 364 -37.88 35.05 -35.99
C ASP A 364 -38.04 36.19 -37.02
N TYR A 365 -36.93 36.67 -37.58
CA TYR A 365 -36.85 37.71 -38.60
C TYR A 365 -36.28 37.21 -39.93
N ASP A 366 -36.00 35.91 -40.03
CA ASP A 366 -35.49 35.25 -41.22
C ASP A 366 -36.63 34.53 -42.00
N LEU A 367 -36.72 34.80 -43.30
CA LEU A 367 -37.67 34.11 -44.19
C LEU A 367 -37.20 32.71 -44.60
N CYS A 368 -35.91 32.41 -44.46
CA CYS A 368 -35.30 31.12 -44.75
C CYS A 368 -34.36 30.68 -43.60
N PRO A 369 -34.88 30.37 -42.38
CA PRO A 369 -34.11 30.13 -41.14
C PRO A 369 -33.05 29.01 -41.15
N TYR A 370 -32.86 28.32 -42.26
CA TYR A 370 -31.94 27.19 -42.39
C TYR A 370 -31.08 27.31 -43.66
N GLU A 371 -31.12 28.43 -44.38
CA GLU A 371 -30.41 28.64 -45.64
C GLU A 371 -29.72 30.01 -45.66
N VAL A 372 -28.39 30.01 -45.51
CA VAL A 372 -27.59 31.24 -45.43
C VAL A 372 -27.99 32.30 -46.45
N GLY A 373 -28.49 33.43 -45.94
CA GLY A 373 -29.00 34.53 -46.74
C GLY A 373 -28.25 35.83 -46.54
N SER A 374 -28.90 36.91 -46.95
CA SER A 374 -28.39 38.26 -46.70
C SER A 374 -29.52 39.11 -46.16
N VAL A 375 -29.16 40.15 -45.38
CA VAL A 375 -30.11 41.14 -44.88
C VAL A 375 -30.90 41.80 -46.02
N SER A 376 -30.28 41.98 -47.20
CA SER A 376 -30.96 42.54 -48.38
C SER A 376 -32.09 41.66 -48.94
N ASN A 377 -32.10 40.36 -48.62
CA ASN A 377 -33.09 39.40 -49.08
C ASN A 377 -33.82 38.73 -47.90
N ASN A 378 -33.90 39.41 -46.74
CA ASN A 378 -34.56 38.95 -45.53
C ASN A 378 -34.14 37.53 -45.09
N GLY A 379 -32.84 37.25 -45.14
CA GLY A 379 -32.26 35.97 -44.71
C GLY A 379 -32.45 34.80 -45.68
N CYS A 380 -33.00 35.05 -46.87
CA CYS A 380 -32.99 34.04 -47.93
C CYS A 380 -31.79 34.16 -48.88
N PRO A 381 -31.34 33.05 -49.50
CA PRO A 381 -30.34 33.09 -50.56
C PRO A 381 -30.89 33.80 -51.81
N ASN A 382 -29.99 34.46 -52.53
CA ASN A 382 -30.33 35.11 -53.80
C ASN A 382 -30.65 34.04 -54.86
N LYS A 383 -31.84 34.11 -55.45
CA LYS A 383 -32.30 33.23 -56.53
C LYS A 383 -31.67 33.56 -57.89
#